data_AF-A0A7Y6D0C4-F1
#
_entry.id   AF-A0A7Y6D0C4-F1
#
_cell.length_a   1.000
_cell.length_b   1.000
_cell.length_c   1.000
_cell.angle_alpha   90.00
_cell.angle_beta   90.00
_cell.angle_gamma   90.00
#
_symmetry.space_group_name_H-M   'P 1'
#
loop_
_entity.id
_entity.type
_entity.pdbx_description
1 polymer ?
#
loop_
_entity_poly.entity_id
_entity_poly.type
_entity_poly.pdbx_seq_one_letter_code
_entity_poly.pdbx_strand_id
1 'polypeptide(L)'
;MKDWIRAHPYQAFALGYVAFFVLSTGIWMAVGRTLEDAVTTAVIWTLGYAAFAYIGLRQRLKAKARLDDHGQLRAYIRYPETLSGSLGRIWNQGILTPGDGTLLFQPAVYDSLEPSGRPVTLKVRGVLPERRKVTGKDRGYIQEFDVQALTLLTDGGTVEIAGRPETLEQLAERLGVDVSEG
;
A
#
# COMPACT_ATOMS: atom_id res chain seq x y z
N MET A 1 8.84 -16.29 2.36
CA MET A 1 7.52 -16.52 1.72
C MET A 1 6.87 -15.22 1.23
N LYS A 2 6.84 -14.15 2.04
CA LYS A 2 6.26 -12.85 1.63
C LYS A 2 6.95 -12.24 0.40
N ASP A 3 8.27 -12.30 0.33
CA ASP A 3 9.02 -11.71 -0.80
C ASP A 3 8.78 -12.47 -2.12
N TRP A 4 8.61 -13.78 -2.05
CA TRP A 4 8.27 -14.61 -3.21
C TRP A 4 6.87 -14.29 -3.75
N ILE A 5 5.89 -14.10 -2.87
CA ILE A 5 4.52 -13.68 -3.25
C ILE A 5 4.55 -12.31 -3.94
N ARG A 6 5.40 -11.39 -3.48
CA ARG A 6 5.59 -10.06 -4.11
C ARG A 6 6.21 -10.18 -5.50
N ALA A 7 7.20 -11.05 -5.68
CA ALA A 7 7.87 -11.26 -6.96
C ALA A 7 6.99 -12.00 -7.98
N HIS A 8 6.11 -12.90 -7.53
CA HIS A 8 5.29 -13.74 -8.40
C HIS A 8 3.79 -13.61 -8.08
N PRO A 9 3.18 -12.42 -8.28
CA PRO A 9 1.81 -12.13 -7.85
C PRO A 9 0.76 -13.05 -8.49
N TYR A 10 0.93 -13.42 -9.76
CA TYR A 10 0.02 -14.35 -10.44
C TYR A 10 0.16 -15.79 -9.94
N GLN A 11 1.37 -16.24 -9.60
CA GLN A 11 1.58 -17.59 -9.06
C GLN A 11 1.02 -17.70 -7.63
N ALA A 12 1.22 -16.67 -6.81
CA ALA A 12 0.61 -16.59 -5.49
C ALA A 12 -0.93 -16.56 -5.56
N PHE A 13 -1.49 -15.85 -6.55
CA PHE A 13 -2.93 -15.86 -6.82
C PHE A 13 -3.43 -17.26 -7.19
N ALA A 14 -2.74 -17.98 -8.08
CA ALA A 14 -3.09 -19.34 -8.47
C ALA A 14 -3.03 -20.32 -7.28
N LEU A 15 -1.99 -20.22 -6.44
CA LEU A 15 -1.89 -21.04 -5.23
C LEU A 15 -3.02 -20.74 -4.23
N GLY A 16 -3.33 -19.45 -4.03
CA GLY A 16 -4.44 -19.02 -3.19
C GLY A 16 -5.80 -19.54 -3.70
N TYR A 17 -5.99 -19.54 -5.02
CA TYR A 17 -7.18 -20.09 -5.67
C TYR A 17 -7.34 -21.58 -5.37
N VAL A 18 -6.29 -22.38 -5.56
CA VAL A 18 -6.31 -23.82 -5.29
C VAL A 18 -6.59 -24.08 -3.80
N ALA A 19 -5.94 -23.35 -2.90
CA ALA A 19 -6.16 -23.49 -1.46
C ALA A 19 -7.62 -23.15 -1.06
N PHE A 20 -8.17 -22.06 -1.59
CA PHE A 20 -9.55 -21.66 -1.33
C PHE A 20 -10.56 -22.68 -1.85
N PHE A 21 -10.31 -23.23 -3.05
CA PHE A 21 -11.15 -24.28 -3.62
C PHE A 21 -11.18 -25.55 -2.74
N VAL A 22 -10.02 -26.02 -2.28
CA VAL A 22 -9.92 -27.21 -1.42
C VAL A 22 -10.61 -26.98 -0.08
N LEU A 23 -10.38 -25.82 0.55
CA LEU A 23 -10.99 -25.47 1.83
C LEU A 23 -12.51 -25.33 1.73
N SER A 24 -13.01 -24.62 0.72
CA SER A 24 -14.45 -24.44 0.50
C SER A 24 -15.15 -25.77 0.23
N THR A 25 -14.55 -26.64 -0.59
CA THR A 25 -15.06 -28.01 -0.82
C THR A 25 -15.14 -28.80 0.49
N GLY A 26 -14.07 -28.78 1.30
CA GLY A 26 -14.04 -29.45 2.60
C GLY A 26 -15.09 -28.93 3.59
N ILE A 27 -15.30 -27.62 3.63
CA ILE A 27 -16.34 -27.00 4.49
C ILE A 27 -17.74 -27.46 4.06
N TRP A 28 -18.04 -27.45 2.76
CA TRP A 28 -19.36 -27.88 2.27
C TRP A 28 -19.62 -29.37 2.53
N MET A 29 -18.59 -30.21 2.41
CA MET A 29 -18.68 -31.62 2.80
C MET A 29 -18.91 -31.79 4.31
N ALA A 30 -18.23 -31.01 5.15
CA ALA A 30 -18.42 -31.06 6.61
C ALA A 30 -19.83 -30.63 7.06
N VAL A 31 -20.50 -29.77 6.28
CA VAL A 31 -21.89 -29.35 6.50
C VAL A 31 -22.91 -30.40 6.01
N GLY A 32 -22.45 -31.54 5.49
CA GLY A 32 -23.29 -32.68 5.12
C GLY A 32 -23.83 -32.64 3.68
N ARG A 33 -23.26 -31.80 2.80
CA ARG A 33 -23.57 -31.85 1.36
C ARG A 33 -22.93 -33.07 0.70
N THR A 34 -23.58 -33.57 -0.35
CA THR A 34 -22.98 -34.59 -1.21
C THR A 34 -21.74 -34.03 -1.90
N LEU A 35 -20.80 -34.91 -2.25
CA LEU A 35 -19.54 -34.49 -2.90
C LEU A 35 -19.80 -33.69 -4.18
N GLU A 36 -20.76 -34.12 -5.00
CA GLU A 36 -21.12 -33.46 -6.25
C GLU A 36 -21.63 -32.02 -6.03
N ASP A 37 -22.51 -31.82 -5.04
CA ASP A 37 -23.06 -30.51 -4.71
C ASP A 37 -22.00 -29.60 -4.05
N ALA A 38 -21.17 -30.17 -3.17
CA ALA A 38 -20.06 -29.46 -2.54
C ALA A 38 -19.03 -28.95 -3.56
N VAL A 39 -18.62 -29.81 -4.50
CA VAL A 39 -17.67 -29.46 -5.56
C VAL A 39 -18.27 -28.42 -6.50
N THR A 40 -19.51 -28.62 -6.96
CA THR A 40 -20.17 -27.68 -7.89
C THR A 40 -20.32 -26.30 -7.25
N THR A 41 -20.77 -26.26 -6.00
CA THR A 41 -20.89 -25.02 -5.22
C THR A 41 -19.53 -24.36 -5.02
N ALA A 42 -18.50 -25.13 -4.63
CA ALA A 42 -17.14 -24.63 -4.47
C ALA A 42 -16.58 -24.05 -5.78
N VAL A 43 -16.79 -24.71 -6.93
CA VAL A 43 -16.35 -24.19 -8.25
C VAL A 43 -16.99 -22.84 -8.53
N ILE A 44 -18.31 -22.73 -8.41
CA ILE A 44 -19.05 -21.48 -8.73
C ILE A 44 -18.54 -20.32 -7.87
N TRP A 45 -18.44 -20.52 -6.54
CA TRP A 45 -17.96 -19.49 -5.63
C TRP A 45 -16.49 -19.14 -5.87
N THR A 46 -15.64 -20.15 -6.05
CA THR A 46 -14.21 -19.94 -6.26
C THR A 46 -13.96 -19.19 -7.57
N LEU A 47 -14.67 -19.51 -8.66
CA LEU A 47 -14.59 -18.76 -9.92
C LEU A 47 -15.07 -17.32 -9.76
N GLY A 48 -16.19 -17.09 -9.07
CA GLY A 48 -16.70 -15.75 -8.80
C GLY A 48 -15.67 -14.90 -8.06
N TYR A 49 -15.17 -15.39 -6.92
CA TYR A 49 -14.13 -14.70 -6.15
C TYR A 49 -12.84 -14.50 -6.92
N ALA A 50 -12.42 -15.49 -7.72
CA ALA A 50 -11.23 -15.40 -8.55
C ALA A 50 -11.34 -14.31 -9.61
N ALA A 51 -12.49 -14.17 -10.26
CA ALA A 51 -12.71 -13.11 -11.24
C ALA A 51 -12.55 -11.73 -10.61
N PHE A 52 -13.20 -11.49 -9.46
CA PHE A 52 -13.07 -10.23 -8.72
C PHE A 52 -11.63 -9.95 -8.27
N ALA A 53 -10.97 -10.94 -7.68
CA ALA A 53 -9.61 -10.80 -7.19
C ALA A 53 -8.60 -10.61 -8.33
N TYR A 54 -8.79 -11.25 -9.49
CA TYR A 54 -7.96 -11.08 -10.68
C TYR A 54 -8.07 -9.66 -11.26
N ILE A 55 -9.29 -9.12 -11.36
CA ILE A 55 -9.50 -7.74 -11.82
C ILE A 55 -8.79 -6.75 -10.88
N GLY A 56 -8.98 -6.92 -9.56
CA GLY A 56 -8.30 -6.09 -8.55
C GLY A 56 -6.78 -6.19 -8.62
N LEU A 57 -6.23 -7.40 -8.80
CA LEU A 57 -4.79 -7.60 -8.97
C LEU A 57 -4.27 -6.89 -10.22
N ARG A 58 -4.94 -7.07 -11.36
CA ARG A 58 -4.55 -6.45 -12.63
C ARG A 58 -4.56 -4.91 -12.55
N GLN A 59 -5.59 -4.33 -11.92
CA GLN A 59 -5.67 -2.89 -11.72
C GLN A 59 -4.53 -2.36 -10.85
N ARG A 60 -4.22 -3.05 -9.74
CA ARG A 60 -3.11 -2.68 -8.85
C ARG A 60 -1.75 -2.74 -9.54
N LEU A 61 -1.50 -3.80 -10.31
CA LEU A 61 -0.25 -3.94 -11.07
C LEU A 61 -0.13 -2.85 -12.15
N LYS A 62 -1.22 -2.55 -12.86
CA LYS A 62 -1.24 -1.47 -13.86
C LYS A 62 -0.98 -0.11 -13.21
N ALA A 63 -1.59 0.16 -12.06
CA ALA A 63 -1.39 1.41 -11.34
C ALA A 63 0.04 1.55 -10.82
N LYS A 64 0.64 0.46 -10.29
CA LYS A 64 2.05 0.43 -9.89
C LYS A 64 2.97 0.72 -11.08
N ALA A 65 2.78 0.02 -12.22
CA ALA A 65 3.57 0.25 -13.42
C ALA A 65 3.48 1.71 -13.90
N ARG A 66 2.27 2.28 -13.93
CA ARG A 66 2.06 3.70 -14.27
C ARG A 66 2.83 4.65 -13.34
N LEU A 67 2.84 4.39 -12.04
CA LEU A 67 3.58 5.21 -11.09
C LEU A 67 5.09 5.08 -11.31
N ASP A 68 5.58 3.85 -11.45
CA ASP A 68 6.99 3.56 -11.69
C ASP A 68 7.49 4.27 -12.98
N ASP A 69 6.70 4.24 -14.07
CA ASP A 69 6.98 4.92 -15.36
C ASP A 69 7.14 6.45 -15.23
N HIS A 70 6.42 7.07 -14.30
CA HIS A 70 6.48 8.52 -14.06
C HIS A 70 7.46 8.92 -12.94
N GLY A 71 8.22 7.97 -12.39
CA GLY A 71 9.06 8.23 -11.22
C GLY A 71 8.23 8.62 -9.98
N GLN A 72 6.98 8.20 -9.93
CA GLN A 72 6.05 8.48 -8.85
C GLN A 72 5.96 7.31 -7.89
N LEU A 73 5.58 7.58 -6.64
CA LEU A 73 5.50 6.60 -5.58
C LEU A 73 4.13 6.71 -4.89
N ARG A 74 3.49 5.58 -4.62
CA ARG A 74 2.30 5.57 -3.75
C ARG A 74 2.79 5.62 -2.30
N ALA A 75 2.29 6.57 -1.52
CA ALA A 75 2.58 6.63 -0.10
C ALA A 75 1.43 7.26 0.68
N TYR A 76 1.62 7.31 2.00
CA TYR A 76 0.73 7.96 2.93
C TYR A 76 1.49 9.09 3.62
N ILE A 77 0.85 10.24 3.81
CA ILE A 77 1.42 11.38 4.52
C ILE A 77 0.62 11.66 5.78
N ARG A 78 1.29 12.11 6.84
CA ARG A 78 0.66 12.74 8.00
C ARG A 78 1.54 13.85 8.57
N TYR A 79 0.92 14.72 9.35
CA TYR A 79 1.53 15.86 10.01
C TYR A 79 1.40 15.70 11.54
N PRO A 80 2.41 15.13 12.22
CA PRO A 80 2.33 14.78 13.63
C PRO A 80 2.08 16.00 14.54
N GLU A 81 2.60 17.16 14.19
CA GLU A 81 2.48 18.41 14.96
C GLU A 81 1.12 19.11 14.81
N THR A 82 0.20 18.57 14.02
CA THR A 82 -1.14 19.16 13.88
C THR A 82 -2.00 18.94 15.12
N LEU A 83 -2.91 19.89 15.37
CA LEU A 83 -3.84 19.87 16.50
C LEU A 83 -4.57 18.52 16.61
N SER A 84 -4.80 18.08 17.84
CA SER A 84 -5.59 16.88 18.12
C SER A 84 -6.98 17.00 17.47
N GLY A 85 -7.38 15.99 16.69
CA GLY A 85 -8.64 15.99 15.93
C GLY A 85 -8.53 16.54 14.50
N SER A 86 -7.39 17.07 14.08
CA SER A 86 -7.17 17.48 12.68
C SER A 86 -7.02 16.27 11.75
N LEU A 87 -7.61 16.37 10.55
CA LEU A 87 -7.40 15.42 9.45
C LEU A 87 -5.93 15.35 9.00
N GLY A 88 -5.10 16.34 9.36
CA GLY A 88 -3.65 16.28 9.13
C GLY A 88 -2.93 15.22 9.97
N ARG A 89 -3.52 14.78 11.09
CA ARG A 89 -2.90 13.80 11.99
C ARG A 89 -3.12 12.35 11.56
N ILE A 90 -4.12 12.10 10.71
CA ILE A 90 -4.36 10.79 10.12
C ILE A 90 -3.52 10.59 8.86
N TRP A 91 -3.31 9.32 8.50
CA TRP A 91 -2.65 8.97 7.26
C TRP A 91 -3.52 9.29 6.06
N ASN A 92 -3.04 10.18 5.19
CA ASN A 92 -3.69 10.50 3.92
C ASN A 92 -2.95 9.84 2.76
N GLN A 93 -3.67 9.09 1.92
CA GLN A 93 -3.08 8.42 0.76
C GLN A 93 -2.85 9.40 -0.38
N GLY A 94 -1.73 9.23 -1.08
CA GLY A 94 -1.47 9.98 -2.30
C GLY A 94 -0.34 9.45 -3.13
N ILE A 95 -0.02 10.24 -4.15
CA ILE A 95 1.09 10.06 -5.05
C ILE A 95 2.18 11.05 -4.66
N LEU A 96 3.37 10.52 -4.38
CA LEU A 96 4.59 11.28 -4.17
C LEU A 96 5.36 11.36 -5.48
N THR A 97 5.78 12.57 -5.84
CA THR A 97 6.76 12.81 -6.91
C THR A 97 7.98 13.46 -6.26
N PRO A 98 9.05 12.69 -5.97
CA PRO A 98 10.29 13.24 -5.44
C PRO A 98 11.01 14.05 -6.52
N GLY A 99 11.62 15.16 -6.12
CA GLY A 99 12.56 15.96 -6.90
C GLY A 99 13.72 16.42 -6.02
N ASP A 100 14.66 17.16 -6.59
CA ASP A 100 15.87 17.60 -5.87
C ASP A 100 15.52 18.48 -4.66
N GLY A 101 15.66 17.92 -3.45
CA GLY A 101 15.32 18.58 -2.18
C GLY A 101 13.83 18.95 -2.04
N THR A 102 12.96 18.43 -2.91
CA THR A 102 11.52 18.74 -2.89
C THR A 102 10.68 17.49 -3.04
N LEU A 103 9.48 17.53 -2.47
CA LEU A 103 8.55 16.42 -2.53
C LEU A 103 7.16 16.96 -2.86
N LEU A 104 6.65 16.60 -4.04
CA LEU A 104 5.28 16.91 -4.43
C LEU A 104 4.37 15.77 -3.98
N PHE A 105 3.44 16.07 -3.07
CA PHE A 105 2.38 15.16 -2.66
C PHE A 105 1.06 15.56 -3.31
N GLN A 106 0.50 14.66 -4.11
CA GLN A 106 -0.86 14.78 -4.65
C GLN A 106 -1.76 13.78 -3.92
N PRO A 107 -2.71 14.21 -3.08
CA PRO A 107 -3.67 13.28 -2.50
C PRO A 107 -4.41 12.53 -3.61
N ALA A 108 -4.75 11.28 -3.35
CA ALA A 108 -5.33 10.40 -4.35
C ALA A 108 -6.38 9.46 -3.75
N VAL A 109 -7.39 9.11 -4.54
CA VAL A 109 -8.44 8.17 -4.14
C VAL A 109 -7.83 6.79 -3.84
N TYR A 110 -8.33 6.15 -2.78
CA TYR A 110 -7.74 4.93 -2.22
C TYR A 110 -7.57 3.79 -3.22
N ASP A 111 -8.57 3.58 -4.08
CA ASP A 111 -8.66 2.43 -4.99
C ASP A 111 -8.10 2.70 -6.38
N SER A 112 -8.36 3.89 -6.95
CA SER A 112 -7.99 4.26 -8.32
C SER A 112 -6.67 5.02 -8.42
N LEU A 113 -6.15 5.54 -7.30
CA LEU A 113 -5.04 6.51 -7.27
C LEU A 113 -5.28 7.69 -8.22
N GLU A 114 -6.55 8.06 -8.41
CA GLU A 114 -6.90 9.28 -9.14
C GLU A 114 -6.62 10.49 -8.24
N PRO A 115 -5.98 11.54 -8.76
CA PRO A 115 -5.74 12.77 -8.01
C PRO A 115 -7.03 13.30 -7.37
N SER A 116 -7.00 13.47 -6.06
CA SER A 116 -8.07 14.07 -5.28
C SER A 116 -7.51 15.26 -4.50
N GLY A 117 -8.14 16.42 -4.64
CA GLY A 117 -7.71 17.64 -3.95
C GLY A 117 -6.44 18.30 -4.52
N ARG A 118 -5.91 19.26 -3.76
CA ARG A 118 -4.81 20.13 -4.20
C ARG A 118 -3.45 19.48 -3.94
N PRO A 119 -2.51 19.51 -4.91
CA PRO A 119 -1.14 19.09 -4.67
C PRO A 119 -0.43 20.02 -3.68
N VAL A 120 0.45 19.44 -2.87
CA VAL A 120 1.27 20.13 -1.87
C VAL A 120 2.73 19.87 -2.18
N THR A 121 3.51 20.93 -2.38
CA THR A 121 4.96 20.83 -2.51
C THR A 121 5.60 21.08 -1.15
N LEU A 122 6.45 20.16 -0.71
CA LEU A 122 7.23 20.24 0.52
C LEU A 122 8.70 20.43 0.17
N LYS A 123 9.39 21.36 0.82
CA LYS A 123 10.86 21.46 0.69
C LYS A 123 11.48 20.62 1.78
N VAL A 124 12.18 19.56 1.40
CA VAL A 124 12.80 18.62 2.34
C VAL A 124 14.16 19.19 2.74
N ARG A 125 14.33 19.43 4.06
CA ARG A 125 15.58 19.91 4.66
C ARG A 125 16.43 18.77 5.20
N GLY A 126 15.80 17.68 5.61
CA GLY A 126 16.46 16.55 6.24
C GLY A 126 15.55 15.33 6.31
N VAL A 127 16.17 14.16 6.36
CA VAL A 127 15.51 12.87 6.54
C VAL A 127 16.05 12.26 7.83
N LEU A 128 15.17 11.97 8.79
CA LEU A 128 15.60 11.29 10.01
C LEU A 128 15.88 9.81 9.71
N PRO A 129 16.95 9.22 10.27
CA PRO A 129 17.33 7.84 10.00
C PRO A 129 16.33 6.81 10.55
N GLU A 130 15.55 7.18 11.56
CA GLU A 130 14.66 6.26 12.24
C GLU A 130 13.46 5.88 11.37
N ARG A 131 13.33 4.58 11.08
CA ARG A 131 12.14 3.99 10.47
C ARG A 131 11.35 3.25 11.53
N ARG A 132 10.07 3.59 11.67
CA ARG A 132 9.16 2.91 12.61
C ARG A 132 8.09 2.12 11.87
N LYS A 133 7.72 0.95 12.38
CA LYS A 133 6.61 0.17 11.82
C LYS A 133 5.27 0.80 12.18
N VAL A 134 4.40 0.94 11.18
CA VAL A 134 3.03 1.44 11.35
C VAL A 134 2.12 0.25 11.69
N THR A 135 1.68 0.14 12.94
CA THR A 135 0.92 -1.03 13.44
C THR A 135 -0.26 -0.65 14.34
N GLY A 136 -1.17 -1.60 14.55
CA GLY A 136 -2.28 -1.45 15.49
C GLY A 136 -3.15 -0.23 15.20
N LYS A 137 -3.40 0.58 16.25
CA LYS A 137 -4.22 1.79 16.16
C LYS A 137 -3.59 2.90 15.30
N ASP A 138 -2.25 2.95 15.20
CA ASP A 138 -1.53 3.95 14.40
C ASP A 138 -1.75 3.77 12.89
N ARG A 139 -2.07 2.54 12.47
CA ARG A 139 -2.31 2.20 11.06
C ARG A 139 -3.55 2.88 10.49
N GLY A 140 -4.55 3.18 11.33
CA GLY A 140 -5.80 3.80 10.90
C GLY A 140 -6.41 3.10 9.69
N TYR A 141 -6.45 3.80 8.54
CA TYR A 141 -7.05 3.34 7.29
C TYR A 141 -6.06 2.69 6.31
N ILE A 142 -4.79 2.56 6.66
CA ILE A 142 -3.80 1.93 5.77
C ILE A 142 -4.15 0.44 5.63
N GLN A 143 -4.58 -0.01 4.46
CA GLN A 143 -4.91 -1.42 4.22
C GLN A 143 -3.70 -2.28 3.83
N GLU A 144 -2.55 -1.65 3.62
CA GLU A 144 -1.31 -2.33 3.26
C GLU A 144 -0.61 -2.94 4.48
N PHE A 145 -0.02 -4.12 4.29
CA PHE A 145 0.79 -4.79 5.29
C PHE A 145 2.24 -4.33 5.20
N ASP A 146 2.97 -4.45 6.32
CA ASP A 146 4.42 -4.18 6.39
C ASP A 146 4.79 -2.74 6.04
N VAL A 147 3.91 -1.80 6.38
CA VAL A 147 4.13 -0.37 6.18
C VAL A 147 5.03 0.18 7.29
N GLN A 148 6.03 0.95 6.88
CA GLN A 148 6.91 1.71 7.75
C GLN A 148 6.65 3.20 7.55
N ALA A 149 7.01 4.01 8.55
CA ALA A 149 7.01 5.46 8.48
C ALA A 149 8.43 5.99 8.61
N LEU A 150 8.74 6.99 7.79
CA LEU A 150 9.95 7.78 7.78
C LEU A 150 9.58 9.23 8.12
N THR A 151 10.41 9.89 8.90
CA THR A 151 10.20 11.29 9.29
C THR A 151 11.04 12.23 8.44
N LEU A 152 10.38 13.20 7.82
CA LEU A 152 10.99 14.26 7.02
C LEU A 152 10.90 15.60 7.77
N LEU A 153 12.02 16.30 7.81
CA LEU A 153 12.08 17.69 8.24
C LEU A 153 11.82 18.57 7.02
N THR A 154 10.73 19.34 7.03
CA THR A 154 10.37 20.22 5.92
C THR A 154 10.37 21.68 6.33
N ASP A 155 10.25 22.59 5.37
CA ASP A 155 10.03 24.02 5.63
C ASP A 155 8.72 24.31 6.37
N GLY A 156 7.71 23.45 6.21
CA GLY A 156 6.43 23.51 6.92
C GLY A 156 6.39 22.77 8.26
N GLY A 157 7.53 22.27 8.74
CA GLY A 157 7.63 21.47 9.96
C GLY A 157 7.84 19.97 9.69
N THR A 158 7.59 19.16 10.71
CA THR A 158 7.80 17.70 10.64
C THR A 158 6.66 17.03 9.89
N VAL A 159 7.02 16.17 8.93
CA VAL A 159 6.08 15.37 8.14
C VAL A 159 6.49 13.91 8.27
N GLU A 160 5.53 13.01 8.44
CA GLU A 160 5.80 11.58 8.33
C GLU A 160 5.26 11.04 7.01
N ILE A 161 6.08 10.25 6.33
CA ILE A 161 5.73 9.52 5.12
C ILE A 161 5.72 8.03 5.44
N ALA A 162 4.57 7.39 5.25
CA ALA A 162 4.42 5.96 5.38
C ALA A 162 4.31 5.27 4.01
N GLY A 163 5.01 4.16 3.88
CA GLY A 163 5.04 3.36 2.67
C GLY A 163 5.64 1.99 2.95
N ARG A 164 5.77 1.17 1.90
CA ARG A 164 6.53 -0.07 2.03
C ARG A 164 8.03 0.25 2.12
N PRO A 165 8.85 -0.63 2.71
CA PRO A 165 10.29 -0.40 2.84
C PRO A 165 10.95 -0.04 1.51
N GLU A 166 10.58 -0.73 0.43
CA GLU A 166 11.14 -0.50 -0.90
C GLU A 166 10.77 0.89 -1.44
N THR A 167 9.56 1.36 -1.15
CA THR A 167 9.10 2.70 -1.53
C THR A 167 9.84 3.79 -0.75
N LEU A 168 10.11 3.57 0.54
CA LEU A 168 10.83 4.52 1.37
C LEU A 168 12.32 4.58 1.01
N GLU A 169 12.90 3.46 0.58
CA GLU A 169 14.28 3.42 0.06
C GLU A 169 14.40 4.22 -1.24
N GLN A 170 13.50 4.00 -2.20
CA GLN A 170 13.46 4.78 -3.44
C GLN A 170 13.22 6.27 -3.16
N LEU A 171 12.40 6.60 -2.16
CA LEU A 171 12.18 7.98 -1.74
C LEU A 171 13.46 8.60 -1.18
N ALA A 172 14.15 7.91 -0.26
CA ALA A 172 15.38 8.41 0.34
C ALA A 172 16.49 8.61 -0.70
N GLU A 173 16.66 7.64 -1.61
CA GLU A 173 17.63 7.73 -2.72
C GLU A 173 17.35 8.92 -3.64
N ARG A 174 16.08 9.15 -4.00
CA ARG A 174 15.68 10.23 -4.91
C ARG A 174 15.68 11.62 -4.29
N LEU A 175 15.55 11.71 -2.97
CA LEU A 175 15.62 13.01 -2.29
C LEU A 175 17.04 13.54 -2.23
N GLY A 176 18.07 12.68 -2.36
CA GLY A 176 19.47 13.10 -2.42
C GLY A 176 19.96 13.87 -1.19
N VAL A 177 19.19 13.85 -0.09
CA VAL A 177 19.51 14.55 1.15
C VAL A 177 20.31 13.58 2.02
N ASP A 178 21.50 14.00 2.44
CA ASP A 178 22.27 13.27 3.45
C ASP A 178 21.38 12.99 4.67
N VAL A 179 21.36 11.73 5.08
CA VAL A 179 20.70 11.32 6.32
C VAL A 179 21.39 12.13 7.43
N SER A 180 20.67 13.10 8.00
CA SER A 180 21.22 13.92 9.07
C SER A 180 21.45 13.01 10.27
N GLU A 181 22.72 12.66 10.51
CA GLU A 181 23.14 12.04 11.76
C GLU A 181 22.75 12.99 12.89
N GLY A 182 21.80 12.53 13.72
CA GLY A 182 21.35 13.27 14.90
C GLY A 182 22.39 13.31 16.01
#